data_AF-A0A7X5E5H5-F1
#
_entry.id   AF-A0A7X5E5H5-F1
#
_cell.length_a   1.000
_cell.length_b   1.000
_cell.length_c   1.000
_cell.angle_alpha   90.00
_cell.angle_beta   90.00
_cell.angle_gamma   90.00
#
_symmetry.space_group_name_H-M   'P 1'
#
loop_
_entity.id
_entity.type
_entity.pdbx_description
1 polymer ?
#
loop_
_entity_poly.entity_id
_entity_poly.type
_entity_poly.pdbx_seq_one_letter_code
_entity_poly.pdbx_strand_id
1 'polypeptide(L)'
;KDATKEQKQDAINKAVEKKINEGLEKSFGKNGDKGNVTAEIKDGKLSFAVKKGDTLSVKSDANQVLGLGEDGVTSYLNVNKKLGDFMEFADKLDDQGNVMKDEAGNVLKQPKTLNINGQEFSFDEDTTIEGLINQINGNKEAGVNISYSKLTNQFSITATETGTSGRIDVKGDLAGLFGETKEITDDDGNKTFELVTEGSDKFKAGTDAQLTVEINGEEMKLTRSSNTIDFDG
;
A
#
# COMPACT_ATOMS: atom_id res chain seq x y z
N LYS A 1 -30.15 -10.75 42.86
CA LYS A 1 -28.77 -11.18 42.55
C LYS A 1 -28.06 -9.99 41.94
N ASP A 2 -26.98 -9.51 42.55
CA ASP A 2 -26.20 -8.41 41.97
C ASP A 2 -25.55 -8.86 40.66
N ALA A 3 -25.54 -7.96 39.68
CA ALA A 3 -24.88 -8.20 38.40
C ALA A 3 -23.37 -8.42 38.63
N THR A 4 -22.80 -9.41 37.94
CA THR A 4 -21.36 -9.68 37.98
C THR A 4 -20.57 -8.50 37.39
N LYS A 5 -19.27 -8.39 37.71
CA LYS A 5 -18.39 -7.35 37.12
C LYS A 5 -18.44 -7.34 35.59
N GLU A 6 -18.49 -8.53 35.00
CA GLU A 6 -18.57 -8.75 33.56
C GLU A 6 -19.91 -8.25 32.98
N GLN A 7 -21.03 -8.54 33.65
CA GLN A 7 -22.35 -8.02 33.26
C GLN A 7 -22.43 -6.49 33.35
N LYS A 8 -21.77 -5.88 34.35
CA LYS A 8 -21.69 -4.41 34.47
C LYS A 8 -20.84 -3.81 33.36
N GLN A 9 -19.71 -4.43 33.01
CA GLN A 9 -18.86 -3.97 31.93
C GLN A 9 -19.55 -4.06 30.56
N ASP A 10 -20.25 -5.16 30.28
CA ASP A 10 -21.03 -5.34 29.04
C ASP A 10 -22.13 -4.27 28.91
N ALA A 11 -22.84 -3.95 30.01
CA ALA A 11 -23.84 -2.90 30.02
C ALA A 11 -23.25 -1.50 29.74
N ILE A 12 -22.07 -1.20 30.29
CA ILE A 12 -21.34 0.05 30.02
C ILE A 12 -20.92 0.11 28.56
N ASN A 13 -20.32 -0.96 28.04
CA ASN A 13 -19.87 -1.03 26.65
C ASN A 13 -21.04 -0.78 25.68
N LYS A 14 -22.18 -1.45 25.90
CA LYS A 14 -23.40 -1.24 25.10
C LYS A 14 -23.94 0.18 25.19
N ALA A 15 -23.91 0.80 26.37
CA ALA A 15 -24.37 2.18 26.55
C ALA A 15 -23.46 3.18 25.82
N VAL A 16 -22.14 2.98 25.90
CA VAL A 16 -21.14 3.80 25.21
C VAL A 16 -21.27 3.64 23.69
N GLU A 17 -21.31 2.39 23.21
CA GLU A 17 -21.48 2.07 21.79
C GLU A 17 -22.76 2.70 21.23
N LYS A 18 -23.88 2.58 21.94
CA LYS A 18 -25.14 3.22 21.56
C LYS A 18 -24.99 4.74 21.45
N LYS A 19 -24.37 5.39 22.43
CA LYS A 19 -24.21 6.85 22.43
C LYS A 19 -23.30 7.35 21.32
N ILE A 20 -22.21 6.63 21.05
CA ILE A 20 -21.31 6.94 19.94
C ILE A 20 -22.06 6.79 18.61
N ASN A 21 -22.74 5.67 18.40
CA ASN A 21 -23.52 5.46 17.17
C ASN A 21 -24.65 6.49 17.00
N GLU A 22 -25.37 6.88 18.07
CA GLU A 22 -26.35 7.99 18.00
C GLU A 22 -25.71 9.30 17.52
N GLY A 23 -24.48 9.61 17.94
CA GLY A 23 -23.73 10.78 17.48
C GLY A 23 -23.25 10.66 16.02
N LEU A 24 -22.73 9.49 15.66
CA LEU A 24 -22.28 9.18 14.29
C LEU A 24 -23.44 9.23 13.30
N GLU A 25 -24.59 8.65 13.63
CA GLU A 25 -25.79 8.69 12.80
C GLU A 25 -26.29 10.11 12.58
N LYS A 26 -26.26 10.96 13.61
CA LYS A 26 -26.63 12.38 13.46
C LYS A 26 -25.66 13.15 12.56
N SER A 27 -24.37 12.80 12.61
CA SER A 27 -23.33 13.53 11.88
C SER A 27 -23.18 13.05 10.44
N PHE A 28 -23.29 11.74 10.21
CA PHE A 28 -22.96 11.10 8.94
C PHE A 28 -24.18 10.43 8.27
N GLY A 29 -25.33 10.38 8.93
CA GLY A 29 -26.55 9.78 8.40
C GLY A 29 -26.54 8.25 8.40
N LYS A 30 -27.63 7.68 7.84
CA LYS A 30 -27.87 6.24 7.69
C LYS A 30 -27.95 5.84 6.22
N ASN A 31 -27.65 4.59 5.94
CA ASN A 31 -27.98 3.94 4.69
C ASN A 31 -28.65 2.59 4.99
N GLY A 32 -29.97 2.55 4.82
CA GLY A 32 -30.81 1.47 5.35
C GLY A 32 -30.74 1.41 6.87
N ASP A 33 -30.65 0.20 7.43
CA ASP A 33 -30.63 -0.05 8.87
C ASP A 33 -29.26 0.17 9.53
N LYS A 34 -28.22 0.57 8.77
CA LYS A 34 -26.86 0.79 9.28
C LYS A 34 -26.42 2.25 9.11
N GLY A 35 -25.72 2.77 10.12
CA GLY A 35 -25.04 4.06 10.02
C GLY A 35 -23.97 4.05 8.92
N ASN A 36 -23.70 5.20 8.30
CA ASN A 36 -22.60 5.32 7.34
C ASN A 36 -21.22 5.15 8.01
N VAL A 37 -21.12 5.52 9.29
CA VAL A 37 -20.01 5.20 10.18
C VAL A 37 -20.62 4.47 11.39
N THR A 38 -20.04 3.34 11.78
CA THR A 38 -20.47 2.58 12.95
C THR A 38 -19.31 2.41 13.92
N ALA A 39 -19.59 2.49 15.22
CA ALA A 39 -18.65 2.15 16.28
C ALA A 39 -19.07 0.86 16.97
N GLU A 40 -18.11 0.05 17.39
CA GLU A 40 -18.34 -1.15 18.19
C GLU A 40 -17.27 -1.28 19.29
N ILE A 41 -17.65 -1.83 20.45
CA ILE A 41 -16.67 -2.19 21.49
C ILE A 41 -16.56 -3.71 21.52
N LYS A 42 -15.43 -4.25 21.02
CA LYS A 42 -15.09 -5.68 21.06
C LYS A 42 -13.79 -5.87 21.84
N ASP A 43 -13.77 -6.83 22.75
CA ASP A 43 -12.60 -7.15 23.58
C ASP A 43 -12.00 -5.93 24.29
N GLY A 44 -12.86 -5.01 24.73
CA GLY A 44 -12.45 -3.75 25.38
C GLY A 44 -11.87 -2.69 24.44
N LYS A 45 -11.86 -2.92 23.12
CA LYS A 45 -11.37 -1.99 22.11
C LYS A 45 -12.52 -1.33 21.36
N LEU A 46 -12.51 0.00 21.31
CA LEU A 46 -13.40 0.78 20.47
C LEU A 46 -12.89 0.71 19.02
N SER A 47 -13.72 0.18 18.12
CA SER A 47 -13.44 0.07 16.69
C SER A 47 -14.46 0.88 15.90
N PHE A 48 -14.03 1.45 14.79
CA PHE A 48 -14.90 2.14 13.85
C PHE A 48 -14.89 1.42 12.51
N ALA A 49 -16.03 1.40 11.84
CA ALA A 49 -16.17 0.84 10.50
C ALA A 49 -16.92 1.83 9.60
N VAL A 50 -16.49 1.85 8.34
CA VAL A 50 -17.12 2.56 7.23
C VAL A 50 -17.30 1.58 6.08
N LYS A 51 -18.06 1.96 5.04
CA LYS A 51 -18.24 1.08 3.88
C LYS A 51 -16.96 0.98 3.07
N LYS A 52 -16.85 -0.09 2.28
CA LYS A 52 -15.78 -0.22 1.29
C LYS A 52 -15.84 0.96 0.31
N GLY A 53 -14.73 1.65 0.12
CA GLY A 53 -14.69 2.88 -0.68
C GLY A 53 -15.01 4.15 0.13
N ASP A 54 -15.23 4.04 1.44
CA ASP A 54 -15.22 5.22 2.32
C ASP A 54 -13.91 5.24 3.10
N THR A 55 -13.41 6.44 3.40
CA THR A 55 -12.23 6.65 4.24
C THR A 55 -12.62 7.32 5.54
N LEU A 56 -12.03 6.88 6.65
CA LEU A 56 -12.22 7.46 7.97
C LEU A 56 -10.90 8.01 8.49
N SER A 57 -10.96 9.16 9.13
CA SER A 57 -9.88 9.72 9.96
C SER A 57 -10.49 10.16 11.29
N VAL A 58 -9.87 9.75 12.40
CA VAL A 58 -10.28 10.10 13.75
C VAL A 58 -9.14 10.84 14.43
N LYS A 59 -9.37 12.12 14.72
CA LYS A 59 -8.40 13.00 15.36
C LYS A 59 -9.07 13.78 16.49
N SER A 60 -8.33 14.02 17.56
CA SER A 60 -8.74 14.79 18.73
C SER A 60 -7.53 15.52 19.32
N ASP A 61 -7.76 16.66 19.98
CA ASP A 61 -6.71 17.31 20.78
C ASP A 61 -6.26 16.41 21.96
N ALA A 62 -7.07 15.43 22.35
CA ALA A 62 -6.76 14.44 23.39
C ALA A 62 -6.24 13.11 22.81
N ASN A 63 -5.73 13.11 21.58
CA ASN A 63 -5.24 11.95 20.83
C ASN A 63 -4.40 10.95 21.67
N GLN A 64 -3.38 11.42 22.39
CA GLN A 64 -2.50 10.57 23.21
C GLN A 64 -3.25 9.91 24.37
N VAL A 65 -4.12 10.65 25.05
CA VAL A 65 -4.93 10.15 26.17
C VAL A 65 -5.93 9.09 25.70
N LEU A 66 -6.44 9.26 24.48
CA LEU A 66 -7.40 8.34 23.86
C LEU A 66 -6.72 7.17 23.13
N GLY A 67 -5.38 7.10 23.13
CA GLY A 67 -4.64 6.03 22.46
C GLY A 67 -4.74 6.08 20.93
N LEU A 68 -5.02 7.24 20.35
CA LEU A 68 -5.15 7.42 18.89
C LEU A 68 -3.81 7.69 18.19
N GLY A 69 -2.69 7.68 18.94
CA GLY A 69 -1.38 8.12 18.44
C GLY A 69 -1.31 9.63 18.26
N GLU A 70 -0.12 10.16 17.98
CA GLU A 70 0.12 11.61 17.86
C GLU A 70 -0.78 12.27 16.80
N ASP A 71 -0.87 11.63 15.62
CA ASP A 71 -1.59 12.18 14.47
C ASP A 71 -3.07 11.80 14.40
N GLY A 72 -3.53 10.90 15.28
CA GLY A 72 -4.81 10.23 15.18
C GLY A 72 -4.71 8.95 14.36
N VAL A 73 -5.86 8.31 14.13
CA VAL A 73 -5.96 7.03 13.39
C VAL A 73 -6.73 7.21 12.09
N THR A 74 -6.33 6.47 11.07
CA THR A 74 -6.97 6.48 9.74
C THR A 74 -7.32 5.07 9.30
N SER A 75 -8.38 4.92 8.51
CA SER A 75 -8.73 3.64 7.85
C SER A 75 -7.92 3.37 6.58
N TYR A 76 -7.00 4.27 6.24
CA TYR A 76 -6.12 4.22 5.08
C TYR A 76 -4.67 4.39 5.52
N LEU A 77 -3.73 3.96 4.69
CA LEU A 77 -2.30 4.12 4.93
C LEU A 77 -1.94 5.61 4.88
N ASN A 78 -1.32 6.11 5.94
CA ASN A 78 -0.76 7.45 5.94
C ASN A 78 0.59 7.43 5.24
N VAL A 79 0.64 7.95 4.00
CA VAL A 79 1.86 7.92 3.19
C VAL A 79 2.99 8.82 3.71
N ASN A 80 2.70 9.69 4.68
CA ASN A 80 3.70 10.57 5.29
C ASN A 80 4.43 9.91 6.47
N LYS A 81 3.96 8.73 6.92
CA LYS A 81 4.66 7.93 7.92
C LYS A 81 5.88 7.26 7.32
N LYS A 82 6.85 6.99 8.17
CA LYS A 82 8.15 6.42 7.82
C LYS A 82 8.03 4.90 7.70
N LEU A 83 8.87 4.26 6.90
CA LEU A 83 8.89 2.80 6.77
C LEU A 83 9.14 2.13 8.12
N GLY A 84 10.00 2.71 8.97
CA GLY A 84 10.26 2.24 10.34
C GLY A 84 9.02 2.23 11.25
N ASP A 85 7.98 3.02 10.94
CA ASP A 85 6.71 2.99 11.69
C ASP A 85 5.87 1.74 11.37
N PHE A 86 6.14 1.07 10.25
CA PHE A 86 5.35 -0.06 9.74
C PHE A 86 6.08 -1.40 9.79
N MET A 87 7.41 -1.38 9.78
CA MET A 87 8.23 -2.58 9.66
C MET A 87 9.59 -2.41 10.34
N GLU A 88 10.15 -3.52 10.78
CA GLU A 88 11.46 -3.54 11.43
C GLU A 88 12.60 -3.54 10.41
N PHE A 89 13.62 -2.74 10.70
CA PHE A 89 14.88 -2.72 9.99
C PHE A 89 15.94 -3.45 10.82
N ALA A 90 16.61 -4.41 10.19
CA ALA A 90 17.66 -5.19 10.84
C ALA A 90 18.87 -4.30 11.16
N ASP A 91 19.60 -4.63 12.21
CA ASP A 91 20.86 -3.94 12.51
C ASP A 91 21.89 -4.24 11.43
N LYS A 92 22.66 -3.23 11.04
CA LYS A 92 23.79 -3.38 10.14
C LYS A 92 24.95 -4.00 10.91
N LEU A 93 25.54 -5.05 10.34
CA LEU A 93 26.65 -5.78 10.95
C LEU A 93 27.94 -5.53 10.16
N ASP A 94 29.08 -5.48 10.85
CA ASP A 94 30.40 -5.52 10.23
C ASP A 94 30.77 -6.95 9.79
N ASP A 95 31.92 -7.11 9.14
CA ASP A 95 32.43 -8.41 8.65
C ASP A 95 32.67 -9.43 9.78
N GLN A 96 32.70 -8.98 11.04
CA GLN A 96 32.90 -9.80 12.22
C GLN A 96 31.57 -10.13 12.93
N GLY A 97 30.44 -9.63 12.41
CA GLY A 97 29.11 -9.84 12.96
C GLY A 97 28.72 -8.89 14.09
N ASN A 98 29.48 -7.81 14.33
CA ASN A 98 29.13 -6.81 15.35
C ASN A 98 28.22 -5.72 14.78
N VAL A 99 27.32 -5.20 15.60
CA VAL A 99 26.44 -4.09 15.23
C VAL A 99 27.26 -2.83 14.96
N MET A 100 27.13 -2.32 13.74
CA MET A 100 27.72 -1.07 13.32
C MET A 100 27.01 0.12 13.96
N LYS A 101 27.78 1.14 14.29
CA LYS A 101 27.27 2.39 14.86
C LYS A 101 27.85 3.60 14.14
N ASP A 102 27.10 4.70 14.12
CA ASP A 102 27.61 5.98 13.64
C ASP A 102 28.57 6.63 14.66
N GLU A 103 29.13 7.79 14.30
CA GLU A 103 30.05 8.55 15.16
C GLU A 103 29.40 9.02 16.48
N ALA A 104 28.07 9.13 16.52
CA ALA A 104 27.29 9.48 17.71
C ALA A 104 26.92 8.25 18.56
N GLY A 105 27.26 7.05 18.12
CA GLY A 105 26.97 5.78 18.80
C GLY A 105 25.57 5.21 18.53
N ASN A 106 24.81 5.77 17.58
CA ASN A 106 23.53 5.23 17.15
C ASN A 106 23.75 3.99 16.28
N VAL A 107 22.88 2.98 16.43
CA VAL A 107 22.94 1.75 15.63
C VAL A 107 22.59 2.06 14.18
N LEU A 108 23.43 1.62 13.25
CA LEU A 108 23.12 1.69 11.82
C LEU A 108 22.17 0.56 11.45
N LYS A 109 21.17 0.87 10.62
CA LYS A 109 20.19 -0.10 10.11
C LYS A 109 20.51 -0.54 8.68
N GLN A 110 20.20 -1.80 8.38
CA GLN A 110 20.25 -2.31 7.01
C GLN A 110 19.09 -1.73 6.22
N PRO A 111 19.34 -1.03 5.10
CA PRO A 111 18.26 -0.52 4.27
C PRO A 111 17.53 -1.69 3.60
N LYS A 112 16.30 -1.42 3.18
CA LYS A 112 15.42 -2.37 2.50
C LYS A 112 15.45 -2.09 1.02
N THR A 113 15.48 -3.17 0.25
CA THR A 113 15.68 -3.11 -1.20
C THR A 113 14.38 -3.26 -1.96
N LEU A 114 14.36 -2.67 -3.16
CA LEU A 114 13.34 -2.91 -4.16
C LEU A 114 14.02 -2.85 -5.54
N ASN A 115 13.79 -3.83 -6.38
CA ASN A 115 14.22 -3.80 -7.77
C ASN A 115 12.97 -3.71 -8.65
N ILE A 116 12.92 -2.73 -9.56
CA ILE A 116 11.85 -2.60 -10.54
C ILE A 116 12.44 -2.55 -11.93
N ASN A 117 12.07 -3.52 -12.78
CA ASN A 117 12.54 -3.62 -14.16
C ASN A 117 14.08 -3.58 -14.27
N GLY A 118 14.80 -4.16 -13.29
CA GLY A 118 16.26 -4.17 -13.23
C GLY A 118 16.87 -2.98 -12.49
N GLN A 119 16.10 -1.95 -12.16
CA GLN A 119 16.58 -0.78 -11.42
C GLN A 119 16.49 -0.97 -9.92
N GLU A 120 17.60 -0.80 -9.22
CA GLU A 120 17.69 -0.96 -7.77
C GLU A 120 17.36 0.31 -7.01
N PHE A 121 16.55 0.15 -5.97
CA PHE A 121 16.20 1.17 -5.00
C PHE A 121 16.53 0.67 -3.61
N SER A 122 16.99 1.59 -2.76
CA SER A 122 17.31 1.34 -1.37
C SER A 122 16.63 2.40 -0.52
N PHE A 123 15.97 1.95 0.55
CA PHE A 123 15.20 2.81 1.45
C PHE A 123 15.57 2.49 2.88
N ASP A 124 15.70 3.52 3.71
CA ASP A 124 15.98 3.39 5.14
C ASP A 124 14.70 3.47 5.98
N GLU A 125 14.86 3.34 7.30
CA GLU A 125 13.73 3.40 8.23
C GLU A 125 13.06 4.78 8.26
N ASP A 126 13.79 5.83 7.88
CA ASP A 126 13.34 7.22 7.89
C ASP A 126 12.60 7.64 6.62
N THR A 127 12.70 6.84 5.56
CA THR A 127 12.02 7.05 4.28
C THR A 127 10.51 6.99 4.50
N THR A 128 9.77 8.00 4.02
CA THR A 128 8.30 7.96 4.02
C THR A 128 7.77 7.14 2.86
N ILE A 129 6.55 6.60 2.98
CA ILE A 129 5.89 5.92 1.84
C ILE A 129 5.76 6.86 0.63
N GLU A 130 5.48 8.14 0.86
CA GLU A 130 5.47 9.18 -0.18
C GLU A 130 6.87 9.35 -0.81
N GLY A 131 7.93 9.38 0.00
CA GLY A 131 9.31 9.42 -0.47
C GLY A 131 9.65 8.22 -1.36
N LEU A 132 9.25 7.01 -0.96
CA LEU A 132 9.40 5.79 -1.75
C LEU A 132 8.70 5.90 -3.11
N ILE A 133 7.42 6.32 -3.11
CA ILE A 133 6.65 6.51 -4.36
C ILE A 133 7.33 7.52 -5.27
N ASN A 134 7.75 8.66 -4.72
CA ASN A 134 8.38 9.74 -5.47
C ASN A 134 9.73 9.33 -6.05
N GLN A 135 10.55 8.58 -5.30
CA GLN A 135 11.85 8.10 -5.78
C GLN A 135 11.69 7.12 -6.95
N ILE A 136 10.69 6.23 -6.88
CA ILE A 136 10.42 5.29 -7.98
C ILE A 136 9.90 6.04 -9.21
N ASN A 137 8.89 6.89 -9.05
CA ASN A 137 8.33 7.68 -10.15
C ASN A 137 9.32 8.67 -10.77
N GLY A 138 10.32 9.10 -10.00
CA GLY A 138 11.42 9.93 -10.47
C GLY A 138 12.42 9.18 -11.36
N ASN A 139 12.47 7.85 -11.29
CA ASN A 139 13.38 7.03 -12.08
C ASN A 139 12.72 6.61 -13.41
N LYS A 140 13.10 7.30 -14.49
CA LYS A 140 12.60 7.01 -15.85
C LYS A 140 13.00 5.62 -16.35
N GLU A 141 14.14 5.10 -15.92
CA GLU A 141 14.64 3.80 -16.37
C GLU A 141 13.90 2.64 -15.71
N ALA A 142 13.25 2.88 -14.56
CA ALA A 142 12.36 1.89 -13.96
C ALA A 142 11.10 1.68 -14.81
N GLY A 143 10.74 2.64 -15.69
CA GLY A 143 9.69 2.48 -16.68
C GLY A 143 8.29 2.25 -16.10
N VAL A 144 8.03 2.76 -14.89
CA VAL A 144 6.74 2.62 -14.21
C VAL A 144 6.26 3.92 -13.56
N ASN A 145 4.96 4.00 -13.36
CA ASN A 145 4.31 4.93 -12.45
C ASN A 145 3.65 4.13 -11.31
N ILE A 146 3.92 4.55 -10.08
CA ILE A 146 3.34 4.02 -8.85
C ILE A 146 2.44 5.07 -8.22
N SER A 147 1.28 4.63 -7.75
CA SER A 147 0.38 5.46 -6.95
C SER A 147 -0.24 4.65 -5.82
N TYR A 148 -0.67 5.34 -4.76
CA TYR A 148 -1.46 4.74 -3.69
C TYR A 148 -2.85 5.37 -3.67
N SER A 149 -3.88 4.52 -3.72
CA SER A 149 -5.27 4.94 -3.63
C SER A 149 -5.77 4.77 -2.19
N LYS A 150 -6.02 5.89 -1.51
CA LYS A 150 -6.69 5.91 -0.18
C LYS A 150 -8.08 5.27 -0.22
N LEU A 151 -8.73 5.30 -1.38
CA LEU A 151 -10.08 4.78 -1.58
C LEU A 151 -10.11 3.26 -1.55
N THR A 152 -9.16 2.64 -2.24
CA THR A 152 -9.07 1.17 -2.36
C THR A 152 -8.08 0.57 -1.39
N ASN A 153 -7.32 1.40 -0.67
CA ASN A 153 -6.17 1.03 0.16
C ASN A 153 -5.15 0.15 -0.59
N GLN A 154 -4.91 0.47 -1.86
CA GLN A 154 -4.05 -0.32 -2.74
C GLN A 154 -3.02 0.55 -3.43
N PHE A 155 -1.83 -0.01 -3.60
CA PHE A 155 -0.87 0.47 -4.58
C PHE A 155 -1.29 0.05 -5.98
N SER A 156 -1.01 0.90 -6.96
CA SER A 156 -1.11 0.59 -8.38
C SER A 156 0.24 0.89 -9.02
N ILE A 157 0.77 -0.09 -9.75
CA ILE A 157 1.97 0.04 -10.57
C ILE A 157 1.53 -0.10 -12.03
N THR A 158 1.92 0.86 -12.86
CA THR A 158 1.58 0.88 -14.29
C THR A 158 2.85 1.12 -15.09
N ALA A 159 3.11 0.30 -16.11
CA ALA A 159 4.22 0.55 -17.02
C ALA A 159 4.02 1.90 -17.75
N THR A 160 5.10 2.63 -17.98
CA THR A 160 5.05 3.87 -18.77
C THR A 160 4.93 3.58 -20.26
N GLU A 161 5.44 2.43 -20.70
CA GLU A 161 5.29 1.94 -22.07
C GLU A 161 4.03 1.08 -22.20
N THR A 162 3.36 1.20 -23.34
CA THR A 162 2.18 0.41 -23.68
C THR A 162 2.57 -0.83 -24.49
N GLY A 163 1.59 -1.70 -24.78
CA GLY A 163 1.84 -2.90 -25.57
C GLY A 163 2.39 -4.05 -24.74
N THR A 164 2.79 -5.12 -25.42
CA THR A 164 3.43 -6.29 -24.81
C THR A 164 4.81 -5.99 -24.24
N SER A 165 5.43 -4.87 -24.66
CA SER A 165 6.70 -4.37 -24.12
C SER A 165 6.56 -3.72 -22.74
N GLY A 166 5.35 -3.30 -22.34
CA GLY A 166 5.07 -2.77 -21.02
C GLY A 166 5.26 -3.84 -19.93
N ARG A 167 6.49 -3.95 -19.41
CA ARG A 167 6.87 -4.91 -18.37
C ARG A 167 6.86 -4.25 -17.00
N ILE A 168 6.40 -5.01 -16.01
CA ILE A 168 6.54 -4.70 -14.60
C ILE A 168 7.11 -5.95 -13.93
N ASP A 169 8.39 -5.90 -13.61
CA ASP A 169 9.09 -6.89 -12.79
C ASP A 169 9.46 -6.23 -11.46
N VAL A 170 9.03 -6.82 -10.34
CA VAL A 170 9.20 -6.25 -9.01
C VAL A 170 9.77 -7.30 -8.07
N LYS A 171 10.94 -7.01 -7.51
CA LYS A 171 11.69 -7.88 -6.59
C LYS A 171 12.21 -7.12 -5.37
N GLY A 172 12.69 -7.83 -4.36
CA GLY A 172 13.34 -7.26 -3.19
C GLY A 172 12.47 -7.28 -1.94
N ASP A 173 13.03 -6.80 -0.83
CA ASP A 173 12.41 -6.83 0.50
C ASP A 173 11.03 -6.17 0.54
N LEU A 174 10.84 -5.12 -0.26
CA LEU A 174 9.62 -4.33 -0.29
C LEU A 174 8.62 -4.78 -1.37
N ALA A 175 8.90 -5.84 -2.13
CA ALA A 175 7.98 -6.34 -3.15
C ALA A 175 6.59 -6.70 -2.58
N GLY A 176 6.57 -7.19 -1.33
CA GLY A 176 5.34 -7.54 -0.59
C GLY A 176 4.40 -6.35 -0.32
N LEU A 177 4.89 -5.11 -0.41
CA LEU A 177 4.02 -3.92 -0.31
C LEU A 177 3.04 -3.83 -1.50
N PHE A 178 3.41 -4.43 -2.63
CA PHE A 178 2.69 -4.30 -3.90
C PHE A 178 1.83 -5.54 -4.24
N GLY A 179 1.95 -6.62 -3.47
CA GLY A 179 1.10 -7.80 -3.64
C GLY A 179 1.71 -9.06 -3.06
N GLU A 180 1.15 -10.19 -3.46
CA GLU A 180 1.66 -11.51 -3.06
C GLU A 180 3.02 -11.77 -3.70
N THR A 181 3.94 -12.31 -2.90
CA THR A 181 5.30 -12.61 -3.34
C THR A 181 5.64 -14.07 -3.13
N LYS A 182 6.51 -14.61 -3.98
CA LYS A 182 7.19 -15.87 -3.75
C LYS A 182 8.66 -15.59 -3.39
N GLU A 183 9.21 -16.42 -2.50
CA GLU A 183 10.66 -16.43 -2.26
C GLU A 183 11.35 -17.02 -3.49
N ILE A 184 12.36 -16.33 -3.99
CA ILE A 184 13.25 -16.81 -5.04
C ILE A 184 14.69 -16.72 -4.53
N THR A 185 15.58 -17.46 -5.17
CA THR A 185 17.02 -17.35 -4.96
C THR A 185 17.60 -16.61 -6.17
N ASP A 186 18.34 -15.54 -5.93
CA ASP A 186 19.05 -14.82 -6.99
C ASP A 186 20.27 -15.62 -7.50
N ASP A 187 20.94 -15.10 -8.52
CA ASP A 187 22.09 -15.76 -9.15
C ASP A 187 23.28 -15.91 -8.19
N ASP A 188 23.34 -15.10 -7.13
CA ASP A 188 24.38 -15.11 -6.09
C ASP A 188 24.02 -16.04 -4.91
N GLY A 189 22.86 -16.69 -4.94
CA GLY A 189 22.40 -17.60 -3.89
C GLY A 189 21.67 -16.90 -2.74
N ASN A 190 21.40 -15.61 -2.83
CA ASN A 190 20.65 -14.87 -1.81
C ASN A 190 19.15 -15.05 -2.02
N LYS A 191 18.42 -15.12 -0.91
CA LYS A 191 16.96 -15.16 -0.95
C LYS A 191 16.41 -13.76 -1.15
N THR A 192 15.50 -13.60 -2.10
CA THR A 192 14.74 -12.39 -2.33
C THR A 192 13.27 -12.73 -2.61
N PHE A 193 12.42 -11.71 -2.66
CA PHE A 193 10.98 -11.88 -2.91
C PHE A 193 10.65 -11.32 -4.29
N GLU A 194 9.91 -12.07 -5.09
CA GLU A 194 9.40 -11.65 -6.41
C GLU A 194 7.88 -11.61 -6.39
N LEU A 195 7.30 -10.56 -6.97
CA LEU A 195 5.86 -10.42 -7.08
C LEU A 195 5.25 -11.53 -7.94
N VAL A 196 4.20 -12.18 -7.44
CA VAL A 196 3.45 -13.21 -8.17
C VAL A 196 2.43 -12.52 -9.09
N THR A 197 2.69 -12.56 -10.40
CA THR A 197 1.81 -11.98 -11.42
C THR A 197 0.98 -13.04 -12.15
N GLU A 198 1.52 -14.24 -12.34
CA GLU A 198 0.85 -15.37 -13.00
C GLU A 198 -0.41 -15.80 -12.24
N GLY A 199 -1.52 -15.95 -12.96
CA GLY A 199 -2.80 -16.38 -12.40
C GLY A 199 -3.48 -15.36 -11.47
N SER A 200 -2.92 -14.16 -11.30
CA SER A 200 -3.51 -13.13 -10.47
C SER A 200 -4.51 -12.27 -11.27
N ASP A 201 -5.74 -12.14 -10.79
CA ASP A 201 -6.73 -11.21 -11.36
C ASP A 201 -6.37 -9.73 -11.09
N LYS A 202 -5.34 -9.49 -10.27
CA LYS A 202 -4.83 -8.16 -9.92
C LYS A 202 -3.76 -7.66 -10.89
N PHE A 203 -3.19 -8.56 -11.70
CA PHE A 203 -2.22 -8.21 -12.72
C PHE A 203 -2.87 -8.25 -14.10
N LYS A 204 -2.62 -7.21 -14.90
CA LYS A 204 -3.05 -7.16 -16.29
C LYS A 204 -1.81 -6.95 -17.16
N ALA A 205 -1.47 -7.96 -17.94
CA ALA A 205 -0.39 -7.86 -18.91
C ALA A 205 -0.71 -6.79 -19.96
N GLY A 206 0.33 -6.08 -20.40
CA GLY A 206 0.23 -5.17 -21.54
C GLY A 206 -0.10 -5.93 -22.83
N THR A 207 -0.88 -5.30 -23.71
CA THR A 207 -1.32 -5.89 -24.98
C THR A 207 -1.06 -4.92 -26.10
N ASP A 208 -0.48 -5.40 -27.19
CA ASP A 208 -0.34 -4.61 -28.41
C ASP A 208 -1.70 -4.37 -29.05
N ALA A 209 -1.87 -3.18 -29.64
CA ALA A 209 -2.98 -2.88 -30.52
C ALA A 209 -2.84 -3.72 -31.80
N GLN A 210 -3.91 -4.41 -32.17
CA GLN A 210 -4.02 -5.11 -33.45
C GLN A 210 -5.08 -4.41 -34.30
N LEU A 211 -4.69 -4.00 -35.50
CA LEU A 211 -5.55 -3.25 -36.40
C LEU A 211 -5.52 -3.85 -37.79
N THR A 212 -6.66 -3.81 -38.45
CA THR A 212 -6.79 -4.08 -39.88
C THR A 212 -7.15 -2.76 -40.55
N VAL A 213 -6.35 -2.32 -41.52
CA VAL A 213 -6.55 -1.08 -42.25
C VAL A 213 -6.47 -1.36 -43.75
N GLU A 214 -7.21 -0.61 -44.56
CA GLU A 214 -7.12 -0.67 -46.02
C GLU A 214 -6.38 0.58 -46.51
N ILE A 215 -5.21 0.40 -47.14
CA ILE A 215 -4.42 1.50 -47.72
C ILE A 215 -4.33 1.26 -49.22
N ASN A 216 -4.82 2.22 -50.01
CA ASN A 216 -4.87 2.14 -51.47
C ASN A 216 -5.56 0.86 -52.01
N GLY A 217 -6.58 0.36 -51.30
CA GLY A 217 -7.31 -0.85 -51.69
C GLY A 217 -6.68 -2.17 -51.25
N GLU A 218 -5.55 -2.13 -50.52
CA GLU A 218 -4.90 -3.31 -49.96
C GLU A 218 -5.14 -3.39 -48.45
N GLU A 219 -5.69 -4.52 -48.00
CA GLU A 219 -5.87 -4.81 -46.57
C GLU A 219 -4.51 -5.14 -45.92
N MET A 220 -4.18 -4.43 -44.84
CA MET A 220 -3.00 -4.64 -44.04
C MET A 220 -3.36 -4.88 -42.58
N LYS A 221 -2.71 -5.88 -41.96
CA LYS A 221 -2.79 -6.14 -40.52
C LYS A 221 -1.55 -5.58 -39.83
N LEU A 222 -1.76 -4.71 -38.87
CA LEU A 222 -0.71 -4.02 -38.13
C LEU A 222 -0.78 -4.37 -36.65
N THR A 223 0.38 -4.66 -36.08
CA THR A 223 0.58 -4.76 -34.63
C THR A 223 1.37 -3.53 -34.19
N ARG A 224 0.88 -2.84 -33.16
CA ARG A 224 1.48 -1.62 -32.60
C ARG A 224 1.47 -1.69 -31.09
N SER A 225 2.58 -1.31 -30.46
CA SER A 225 2.65 -1.21 -28.99
C SER A 225 1.84 -0.03 -28.46
N SER A 226 1.49 0.96 -29.30
CA SER A 226 0.72 2.15 -28.93
C SER A 226 -0.64 2.18 -29.60
N ASN A 227 -1.60 2.83 -28.93
CA ASN A 227 -2.90 3.19 -29.51
C ASN A 227 -2.85 4.49 -30.34
N THR A 228 -1.70 5.16 -30.38
CA THR A 228 -1.45 6.27 -31.31
C THR A 228 -0.78 5.70 -32.56
N ILE A 229 -1.41 5.92 -33.70
CA ILE A 229 -0.94 5.43 -34.99
C ILE A 229 -0.85 6.61 -35.91
N ASP A 230 0.33 6.79 -36.48
CA ASP A 230 0.59 7.79 -37.50
C ASP A 230 0.67 7.09 -38.87
N PHE A 231 0.01 7.67 -39.86
CA PHE A 231 0.09 7.26 -41.25
C PHE A 231 0.58 8.47 -42.03
N ASP A 232 1.59 8.29 -42.89
CA ASP A 232 2.04 9.36 -43.79
C ASP A 232 0.85 9.84 -44.63
N GLY A 233 0.37 11.07 -44.38
CA GLY A 233 -0.79 11.68 -45.03
C GLY A 233 -0.97 13.15 -44.72
#